data_AF-A0A1G0R266-F1
#
_entry.id   AF-A0A1G0R266-F1
#
_cell.length_a   1.000
_cell.length_b   1.000
_cell.length_c   1.000
_cell.angle_alpha   90.00
_cell.angle_beta   90.00
_cell.angle_gamma   90.00
#
_symmetry.space_group_name_H-M   'P 1'
#
loop_
_entity.id
_entity.type
_entity.pdbx_description
1 polymer ?
#
loop_
_entity_poly.entity_id
_entity_poly.type
_entity_poly.pdbx_seq_one_letter_code
_entity_poly.pdbx_strand_id
1 'polypeptide(L)' 'MFGLEGDKYNRRIVNNHPEKIQDWYQRKNLCLIHNGKIDNTIFNRALIDDVIYGYSMIAPLYYYLREVKTHSTDNSL' A
#
# COMPACT_ATOMS: atom_id res chain seq x y z
N MET A 1 -11.14 -3.30 -9.17
CA MET A 1 -10.43 -4.16 -8.19
C MET A 1 -9.29 -3.37 -7.57
N PHE A 2 -9.17 -3.41 -6.24
CA PHE A 2 -8.07 -2.77 -5.54
C PHE A 2 -6.80 -3.60 -5.66
N GLY A 3 -5.69 -2.96 -6.02
CA GLY A 3 -4.36 -3.55 -6.08
C GLY A 3 -3.36 -2.64 -5.39
N LEU A 4 -2.34 -3.24 -4.76
CA LEU A 4 -1.22 -2.46 -4.27
C LEU A 4 -0.17 -2.33 -5.38
N GLU A 5 0.11 -1.08 -5.71
CA GLU A 5 0.99 -0.67 -6.78
C GLU A 5 2.07 0.27 -6.27
N GLY A 6 2.90 0.74 -7.20
CA GLY A 6 3.99 1.66 -6.91
C GLY A 6 5.16 1.44 -7.84
N ASP A 7 5.94 2.49 -8.02
CA ASP A 7 7.10 2.53 -8.90
C ASP A 7 8.17 1.56 -8.43
N LYS A 8 8.77 0.83 -9.36
CA LYS A 8 9.90 -0.03 -9.06
C LYS A 8 11.24 0.70 -9.24
N TYR A 9 12.26 0.21 -8.54
CA TYR A 9 13.63 0.60 -8.83
C TYR A 9 14.06 0.08 -10.20
N ASN A 10 14.73 0.94 -10.99
CA ASN A 10 15.27 0.53 -12.29
C ASN A 10 16.38 -0.53 -12.13
N ARG A 11 17.12 -0.46 -11.01
CA ARG A 11 18.12 -1.48 -10.64
C ARG A 11 17.48 -2.46 -9.68
N ARG A 12 17.61 -3.75 -9.97
CA ARG A 12 17.15 -4.81 -9.06
C ARG A 12 17.97 -4.78 -7.77
N ILE A 13 17.30 -4.63 -6.63
CA ILE A 13 17.89 -4.74 -5.31
C ILE A 13 18.07 -6.23 -5.00
N VAL A 14 19.32 -6.69 -4.90
CA VAL A 14 19.62 -8.08 -4.57
C VAL A 14 19.42 -8.27 -3.07
N ASN A 15 18.54 -9.20 -2.69
CA ASN A 15 18.37 -9.66 -1.31
C ASN A 15 18.03 -11.16 -1.33
N ASN A 16 18.01 -11.77 -0.15
CA ASN A 16 17.74 -13.21 0.01
C ASN A 16 16.29 -13.49 0.45
N HIS A 17 15.35 -12.58 0.15
CA HIS A 17 13.96 -12.74 0.55
C HIS A 17 13.19 -13.66 -0.42
N PRO A 18 12.14 -14.35 0.05
CA PRO A 18 11.23 -15.10 -0.82
C PRO A 18 10.67 -14.21 -1.94
N GLU A 19 10.42 -14.78 -3.12
CA GLU A 19 9.99 -14.03 -4.31
C GLU A 19 8.80 -13.08 -4.07
N LYS A 20 7.81 -13.54 -3.29
CA LYS A 20 6.65 -12.74 -2.90
C LYS A 20 7.01 -11.48 -2.11
N ILE A 21 8.04 -11.54 -1.27
CA ILE A 21 8.53 -10.39 -0.49
C ILE A 21 9.47 -9.56 -1.34
N GLN A 22 10.26 -10.20 -2.20
CA GLN A 22 11.19 -9.53 -3.08
C GLN A 22 10.48 -8.54 -4.02
N ASP A 23 9.29 -8.86 -4.58
CA ASP A 23 8.54 -7.91 -5.41
C ASP A 23 8.25 -6.58 -4.69
N TRP A 24 8.00 -6.64 -3.38
CA TRP A 24 7.71 -5.47 -2.57
C TRP A 24 8.95 -4.63 -2.30
N TYR A 25 10.08 -5.29 -2.00
CA TYR A 25 11.37 -4.62 -1.81
C TYR A 25 11.86 -3.91 -3.07
N GLN A 26 11.40 -4.31 -4.26
CA GLN A 26 11.72 -3.60 -5.50
C GLN A 26 10.92 -2.31 -5.69
N ARG A 27 9.96 -1.96 -4.82
CA ARG A 27 9.14 -0.77 -4.96
C ARG A 27 9.68 0.40 -4.13
N LYS A 28 9.66 1.60 -4.72
CA LYS A 28 10.05 2.87 -4.10
C LYS A 28 8.94 3.45 -3.23
N ASN A 29 7.70 3.22 -3.64
CA ASN A 29 6.50 3.68 -3.00
C ASN A 29 5.46 2.55 -3.03
N LEU A 30 4.47 2.63 -2.14
CA LEU A 30 3.37 1.68 -2.06
C LEU A 30 2.07 2.48 -2.06
N CYS A 31 1.23 2.22 -3.05
CA CYS A 31 -0.03 2.92 -3.28
C CYS A 31 -1.15 1.91 -3.45
N LEU A 32 -2.27 2.07 -2.74
CA LEU A 32 -3.48 1.31 -3.02
C LEU A 32 -4.24 2.00 -4.16
N ILE A 33 -4.41 1.31 -5.28
CA ILE A 33 -5.07 1.83 -6.47
C ILE A 33 -6.30 0.99 -6.77
N HIS A 34 -7.43 1.66 -7.03
CA HIS A 34 -8.60 1.01 -7.61
C HIS A 34 -8.51 1.04 -9.14
N ASN A 35 -8.28 -0.11 -9.75
CA ASN A 35 -8.35 -0.25 -11.20
C ASN A 35 -9.76 -0.71 -11.60
N GLY A 36 -10.52 0.20 -12.18
CA GLY A 36 -11.86 -0.03 -12.69
C GLY A 36 -12.15 0.89 -13.87
N LYS A 37 -13.15 0.55 -14.68
CA LYS A 37 -13.64 1.49 -15.68
C LYS A 37 -14.29 2.68 -14.98
N ILE A 38 -14.10 3.87 -15.53
CA ILE A 38 -14.87 5.04 -15.11
C ILE A 38 -16.30 4.82 -15.64
N ASP A 39 -17.21 4.46 -14.76
CA ASP A 39 -18.63 4.27 -15.05
C ASP A 39 -19.48 5.14 -14.11
N ASN A 40 -20.81 5.06 -14.20
CA ASN A 40 -21.68 5.90 -13.39
C ASN A 40 -21.58 5.66 -11.87
N THR A 41 -20.86 4.62 -11.41
CA THR A 41 -20.68 4.37 -9.97
C THR A 41 -19.88 5.46 -9.28
N ILE A 42 -18.99 6.19 -9.99
CA ILE A 42 -18.25 7.32 -9.43
C ILE A 42 -19.15 8.52 -9.06
N PHE A 43 -20.38 8.55 -9.57
CA PHE A 43 -21.39 9.56 -9.23
C PHE A 43 -22.46 9.03 -8.29
N ASN A 44 -22.30 7.80 -7.80
CA ASN A 44 -23.24 7.14 -6.91
C ASN A 44 -22.65 7.07 -5.49
N ARG A 45 -23.54 6.95 -4.50
CA ARG A 45 -23.20 6.67 -3.10
C ARG A 45 -22.36 5.41 -2.93
N ALA A 46 -22.45 4.46 -3.86
CA ALA A 46 -21.57 3.28 -3.92
C ALA A 46 -20.08 3.64 -3.93
N LEU A 47 -19.69 4.80 -4.46
CA LEU A 47 -18.31 5.29 -4.39
C LEU A 47 -17.84 5.46 -2.94
N ILE A 48 -18.71 5.91 -2.04
CA ILE A 48 -18.36 6.07 -0.62
C ILE A 48 -18.05 4.70 -0.02
N ASP A 49 -18.84 3.68 -0.35
CA ASP A 49 -18.61 2.32 0.12
C ASP A 49 -17.26 1.78 -0.39
N ASP A 50 -16.93 2.03 -1.66
CA ASP A 50 -15.64 1.65 -2.25
C ASP A 50 -14.45 2.38 -1.59
N VAL A 51 -14.61 3.68 -1.28
CA VAL A 51 -13.58 4.45 -0.58
C VAL A 51 -13.38 3.92 0.84
N ILE A 52 -14.47 3.69 1.59
CA ILE A 52 -14.40 3.11 2.94
C ILE A 52 -13.71 1.74 2.89
N TYR A 53 -14.08 0.90 1.93
CA TYR A 53 -13.47 -0.40 1.74
C TYR A 53 -11.97 -0.30 1.44
N GLY A 54 -11.57 0.55 0.48
CA GLY A 54 -10.17 0.77 0.15
C GLY A 54 -9.34 1.26 1.33
N TYR A 55 -9.84 2.25 2.08
CA TYR A 55 -9.15 2.72 3.29
C TYR A 55 -9.06 1.66 4.38
N SER A 56 -10.11 0.85 4.55
CA SER A 56 -10.11 -0.27 5.50
C SER A 56 -9.06 -1.33 5.14
N MET A 57 -8.80 -1.55 3.85
CA MET A 57 -7.76 -2.47 3.39
C MET A 57 -6.34 -1.99 3.72
N ILE A 58 -6.04 -0.68 3.60
CA ILE A 58 -4.69 -0.14 3.84
C ILE A 58 -4.44 0.24 5.31
N ALA A 59 -5.50 0.41 6.11
CA ALA A 59 -5.41 0.81 7.51
C ALA A 59 -4.45 -0.06 8.36
N PRO A 60 -4.43 -1.40 8.26
CA PRO A 60 -3.50 -2.23 9.04
C PRO A 60 -2.03 -1.91 8.76
N LEU A 61 -1.68 -1.65 7.49
CA LEU A 61 -0.31 -1.27 7.10
C LEU A 61 0.05 0.09 7.69
N TYR A 62 -0.87 1.06 7.66
CA TYR A 62 -0.66 2.37 8.26
C TYR A 62 -0.42 2.27 9.77
N TYR A 63 -1.22 1.48 10.49
CA TYR A 63 -1.04 1.29 11.93
C TYR A 63 0.30 0.62 12.26
N TYR A 64 0.68 -0.40 11.51
CA TYR A 64 1.99 -1.05 11.65
C TYR A 64 3.15 -0.06 11.44
N LEU A 65 3.11 0.74 10.36
CA LEU A 65 4.15 1.74 10.09
C LEU A 65 4.19 2.82 11.18
N ARG A 66 3.04 3.21 11.72
CA ARG A 66 2.96 4.14 12.85
C ARG A 66 3.64 3.56 14.08
N GLU A 67 3.36 2.31 14.43
CA GLU A 67 3.97 1.61 15.59
C GLU A 67 5.48 1.46 15.44
N VAL A 68 5.95 1.05 14.25
CA VAL A 68 7.39 0.96 13.95
C VAL A 68 8.06 2.32 14.13
N LYS A 69 7.44 3.40 13.64
CA LYS A 69 7.96 4.75 13.79
C LYS A 69 8.03 5.18 15.25
N THR A 70 6.99 4.90 16.04
CA THR A 70 6.99 5.24 17.48
C THR A 70 8.07 4.49 18.25
N HIS A 71 8.26 3.19 17.99
CA HIS A 71 9.29 2.39 18.67
C HIS A 71 10.72 2.69 18.21
N SER A 72 10.92 3.12 16.96
CA SER A 72 12.23 3.57 16.46
C SER A 72 12.74 4.82 17.19
N THR A 73 11.83 5.62 17.77
CA THR A 73 12.19 6.88 18.44
C THR A 73 12.64 6.65 19.89
N ASP A 74 12.31 5.50 20.49
CA ASP A 74 12.59 5.17 21.89
C ASP A 74 14.00 4.58 22.10
N ASN A 75 14.60 3.97 21.06
CA ASN A 75 15.95 3.40 21.10
C ASN A 75 17.07 4.44 20.80
N SER A 76 16.79 5.73 21.05
CA SER A 76 17.72 6.86 20.81
C SER A 76 18.14 7.58 22.10
N LEU A 77 18.22 6.87 23.23
CA LEU A 77 18.70 7.37 24.52
C LEU A 77 19.91 6.56 25.03
#